data_AF-A0A7V8ZQW1-F1
#
_entry.id   AF-A0A7V8ZQW1-F1
#
_cell.length_a   1.000
_cell.length_b   1.000
_cell.length_c   1.000
_cell.angle_alpha   90.00
_cell.angle_beta   90.00
_cell.angle_gamma   90.00
#
_symmetry.space_group_name_H-M   'P 1'
#
loop_
_entity.id
_entity.type
_entity.pdbx_description
1 polymer ?
#
loop_
_entity_poly.entity_id
_entity_poly.type
_entity_poly.pdbx_seq_one_letter_code
_entity_poly.pdbx_strand_id
1 'polypeptide(L)'
;MLGVGALLFDFIMRPLRRLMTGTRAIGEGDLGYRIAAPGSDEFSDLAHEFDRMVGQLQETTVSKDALQASEKRLSETVVDLRHEIAGRERAERERAGLQAELRRSETMAAMGVLVFGVAHEVRNPLFGISSTLDAMDARLKKGGDHHRYMDVLHGEVNRLSKLMGDLLDYG
;
A
#
# COMPACT_ATOMS: atom_id res chain seq x y z
N MET A 1 90.02 3.69 -8.13
CA MET A 1 88.93 2.72 -7.91
C MET A 1 87.68 3.29 -7.21
N LEU A 2 87.61 4.59 -6.89
CA LEU A 2 86.44 5.17 -6.18
C LEU A 2 85.18 5.36 -7.06
N GLY A 3 85.31 5.45 -8.39
CA GLY A 3 84.17 5.72 -9.28
C GLY A 3 83.18 4.56 -9.48
N VAL A 4 83.64 3.31 -9.40
CA VAL A 4 82.79 2.13 -9.63
C VAL A 4 81.84 1.88 -8.46
N GLY A 5 82.32 2.08 -7.22
CA GLY A 5 81.47 1.95 -6.02
C GLY A 5 80.38 3.02 -5.95
N ALA A 6 80.68 4.25 -6.39
CA ALA A 6 79.69 5.32 -6.46
C ALA A 6 78.59 5.03 -7.50
N LEU A 7 78.94 4.44 -8.65
CA LEU A 7 77.98 4.07 -9.70
C LEU A 7 77.05 2.94 -9.25
N LEU A 8 77.57 1.89 -8.60
CA LEU A 8 76.77 0.79 -8.05
C LEU A 8 75.83 1.27 -6.93
N PHE A 9 76.31 2.18 -6.10
CA PHE A 9 75.48 2.77 -5.05
C PHE A 9 74.32 3.58 -5.64
N ASP A 10 74.57 4.41 -6.66
CA ASP A 10 73.52 5.21 -7.30
C ASP A 10 72.54 4.32 -8.10
N PHE A 11 73.01 3.20 -8.64
CA PHE A 11 72.19 2.20 -9.35
C PHE A 11 71.18 1.49 -8.43
N ILE A 12 71.54 1.22 -7.17
CA ILE A 12 70.66 0.51 -6.22
C ILE A 12 69.85 1.49 -5.36
N MET A 13 70.49 2.53 -4.82
CA MET A 13 69.85 3.39 -3.83
C MET A 13 68.78 4.32 -4.41
N ARG A 14 68.92 4.75 -5.67
CA ARG A 14 67.90 5.59 -6.31
C ARG A 14 66.58 4.85 -6.50
N PRO A 15 66.53 3.68 -7.17
CA PRO A 15 65.28 2.93 -7.31
C PRO A 15 64.69 2.52 -5.96
N LEU A 16 65.52 2.13 -4.98
CA LEU A 16 65.04 1.78 -3.64
C LEU A 16 64.36 2.96 -2.92
N ARG A 17 64.95 4.17 -2.97
CA ARG A 17 64.31 5.37 -2.39
C ARG A 17 63.01 5.74 -3.09
N ARG A 18 62.92 5.53 -4.41
CA ARG A 18 61.67 5.78 -5.16
C ARG A 18 60.56 4.83 -4.74
N LEU A 19 60.87 3.52 -4.64
CA LEU A 19 59.96 2.51 -4.10
C LEU A 19 59.51 2.85 -2.68
N MET A 20 60.44 3.22 -1.79
CA MET A 20 60.11 3.64 -0.40
C MET A 20 59.23 4.89 -0.35
N THR A 21 59.51 5.88 -1.20
CA THR A 21 58.72 7.13 -1.24
C THR A 21 57.31 6.84 -1.74
N GLY A 22 57.18 6.05 -2.81
CA GLY A 22 55.87 5.73 -3.36
C GLY A 22 55.04 4.80 -2.49
N THR A 23 55.64 3.76 -1.93
CA THR A 23 54.97 2.88 -0.94
C THR A 23 54.46 3.67 0.26
N ARG A 24 55.21 4.67 0.74
CA ARG A 24 54.78 5.56 1.82
C ARG A 24 53.61 6.47 1.42
N ALA A 25 53.68 7.11 0.25
CA ALA A 25 52.59 7.96 -0.25
C ALA A 25 51.27 7.17 -0.40
N ILE A 26 51.36 5.95 -0.93
CA ILE A 26 50.22 5.04 -1.09
C ILE A 26 49.69 4.59 0.27
N GLY A 27 50.57 4.26 1.22
CA GLY A 27 50.19 3.91 2.59
C GLY A 27 49.54 5.06 3.38
N GLU A 28 49.83 6.31 3.00
CA GLU A 28 49.19 7.51 3.53
C GLU A 28 47.85 7.83 2.84
N GLY A 29 47.45 7.03 1.84
CA GLY A 29 46.13 7.08 1.19
C GLY A 29 46.13 7.58 -0.26
N ASP A 30 47.28 7.95 -0.82
CA ASP A 30 47.39 8.38 -2.22
C ASP A 30 47.43 7.18 -3.17
N LEU A 31 46.28 6.54 -3.39
CA LEU A 31 46.13 5.43 -4.34
C LEU A 31 46.27 5.88 -5.81
N GLY A 32 46.30 7.19 -6.08
CA GLY A 32 46.57 7.75 -7.40
C GLY A 32 48.07 7.79 -7.73
N TYR A 33 48.94 7.70 -6.72
CA TYR A 33 50.38 7.68 -6.91
C TYR A 33 50.83 6.47 -7.73
N ARG A 34 51.82 6.70 -8.61
CA ARG A 34 52.48 5.66 -9.39
C ARG A 34 53.99 5.81 -9.22
N ILE A 35 54.66 4.71 -8.88
CA ILE A 35 56.10 4.70 -8.60
C ILE A 35 56.92 5.02 -9.86
N ALA A 36 56.38 4.66 -11.03
CA ALA A 36 56.90 5.02 -12.36
C ALA A 36 58.41 4.81 -12.50
N ALA A 37 58.84 3.55 -12.63
CA ALA A 37 60.24 3.17 -12.75
C ALA A 37 60.64 2.97 -14.23
N PRO A 38 61.42 3.88 -14.84
CA PRO A 38 61.98 3.68 -16.16
C PRO A 38 63.12 2.64 -16.09
N GLY A 39 63.12 1.69 -17.03
CA GLY A 39 64.09 0.60 -17.08
C GLY A 39 63.44 -0.70 -17.53
N SER A 40 64.21 -1.77 -17.51
CA SER A 40 63.74 -3.14 -17.74
C SER A 40 64.45 -4.11 -16.80
N ASP A 41 64.76 -3.64 -15.60
CA ASP A 41 65.42 -4.38 -14.53
C ASP A 41 64.42 -4.85 -13.47
N GLU A 42 64.89 -5.62 -12.50
CA GLU A 42 64.07 -6.21 -11.44
C GLU A 42 63.37 -5.14 -10.57
N PHE A 43 63.94 -3.94 -10.47
CA PHE A 43 63.32 -2.82 -9.75
C PHE A 43 62.16 -2.21 -10.53
N SER A 44 62.29 -2.12 -11.85
CA SER A 44 61.20 -1.68 -12.73
C SER A 44 60.03 -2.67 -12.70
N ASP A 45 60.31 -3.97 -12.74
CA ASP A 45 59.29 -5.03 -12.61
C ASP A 45 58.57 -4.94 -11.26
N LEU A 46 59.30 -4.78 -10.15
CA LEU A 46 58.72 -4.63 -8.83
C LEU A 46 57.84 -3.38 -8.70
N ALA A 47 58.26 -2.26 -9.31
CA ALA A 47 57.47 -1.04 -9.31
C ALA A 47 56.15 -1.20 -10.10
N HIS A 48 56.19 -1.90 -11.24
CA HIS A 48 54.99 -2.21 -12.04
C HIS A 48 54.02 -3.13 -11.29
N GLU A 49 54.53 -4.15 -10.59
CA GLU A 49 53.71 -5.02 -9.75
C GLU A 49 53.05 -4.27 -8.59
N PHE A 50 53.78 -3.34 -7.97
CA PHE A 50 53.22 -2.49 -6.93
C PHE A 50 52.13 -1.56 -7.47
N ASP A 51 52.39 -0.87 -8.59
CA ASP A 51 51.41 0.01 -9.24
C ASP A 51 50.13 -0.77 -9.64
N ARG A 52 50.27 -2.04 -10.06
CA ARG A 52 49.13 -2.92 -10.36
C ARG A 52 48.29 -3.23 -9.13
N MET A 53 48.92 -3.58 -8.00
CA MET A 53 48.23 -3.83 -6.73
C MET A 53 47.45 -2.59 -6.27
N VAL A 54 48.04 -1.41 -6.42
CA VAL A 54 47.43 -0.13 -6.04
C VAL A 54 46.21 0.17 -6.92
N GLY A 55 46.31 -0.10 -8.23
CA GLY A 55 45.17 -0.02 -9.14
C GLY A 55 44.00 -0.90 -8.71
N GLN A 56 44.26 -2.14 -8.30
CA GLN A 56 43.22 -3.06 -7.81
C GLN A 56 42.59 -2.59 -6.49
N LEU A 57 43.39 -2.04 -5.56
CA LEU A 57 42.89 -1.46 -4.31
C LEU A 57 42.01 -0.22 -4.56
N GLN A 58 42.43 0.64 -5.49
CA GLN A 58 41.68 1.82 -5.89
C GLN A 58 40.33 1.43 -6.50
N GLU A 59 40.33 0.48 -7.44
CA GLU A 59 39.11 -0.03 -8.07
C GLU A 59 38.15 -0.66 -7.06
N THR A 60 38.68 -1.47 -6.13
CA THR A 60 37.88 -2.10 -5.07
C THR A 60 37.27 -1.06 -4.13
N THR A 61 38.03 0.00 -3.79
CA THR A 61 37.56 1.08 -2.91
C THR A 61 36.44 1.87 -3.56
N VAL A 62 36.62 2.31 -4.81
CA VAL A 62 35.59 3.01 -5.58
C VAL A 62 34.33 2.16 -5.76
N SER A 63 34.51 0.86 -6.03
CA SER A 63 33.39 -0.09 -6.17
C SER A 63 32.59 -0.22 -4.86
N LYS A 64 33.27 -0.29 -3.71
CA LYS A 64 32.62 -0.34 -2.39
C LYS A 64 31.84 0.94 -2.09
N ASP A 65 32.40 2.11 -2.38
CA ASP A 65 31.72 3.39 -2.17
C ASP A 65 30.46 3.50 -3.04
N ALA A 66 30.55 3.07 -4.31
CA ALA A 66 29.41 3.03 -5.22
C ALA A 66 28.31 2.07 -4.72
N LEU A 67 28.70 0.89 -4.22
CA LEU A 67 27.78 -0.08 -3.64
C LEU A 67 27.09 0.49 -2.38
N GLN A 68 27.84 1.08 -1.45
CA GLN A 68 27.27 1.70 -0.25
C GLN A 68 26.30 2.85 -0.59
N ALA A 69 26.63 3.66 -1.58
CA ALA A 69 25.72 4.69 -2.07
C ALA A 69 24.43 4.10 -2.68
N SER A 70 24.54 2.97 -3.38
CA SER A 70 23.38 2.23 -3.90
C SER A 70 22.51 1.65 -2.79
N GLU A 71 23.12 0.98 -1.80
CA GLU A 71 22.42 0.42 -0.63
C GLU A 71 21.66 1.50 0.14
N LYS A 72 22.29 2.67 0.35
CA LYS A 72 21.63 3.80 1.00
C LYS A 72 20.39 4.27 0.22
N ARG A 73 20.53 4.47 -1.10
CA ARG A 73 19.40 4.86 -1.97
C ARG A 73 18.27 3.84 -1.98
N LEU A 74 18.62 2.55 -1.95
CA LEU A 74 17.63 1.47 -1.87
C LEU A 74 16.89 1.51 -0.53
N SER A 75 17.62 1.70 0.57
CA SER A 75 17.02 1.82 1.90
C SER A 75 16.08 3.02 2.00
N GLU A 76 16.44 4.17 1.42
CA GLU A 76 15.58 5.36 1.35
C GLU A 76 14.31 5.08 0.55
N THR A 77 14.45 4.52 -0.67
CA THR A 77 13.31 4.14 -1.52
C THR A 77 12.36 3.15 -0.82
N VAL A 78 12.89 2.17 -0.09
CA VAL A 78 12.07 1.18 0.64
C VAL A 78 11.26 1.85 1.75
N VAL A 79 11.82 2.84 2.44
CA VAL A 79 11.10 3.61 3.47
C VAL A 79 9.96 4.42 2.83
N ASP A 80 10.22 5.09 1.72
CA ASP A 80 9.21 5.88 1.00
C ASP A 80 8.06 5.00 0.49
N LEU A 81 8.38 3.87 -0.14
CA LEU A 81 7.38 2.91 -0.63
C LEU A 81 6.53 2.34 0.51
N ARG A 82 7.14 2.06 1.67
CA ARG A 82 6.38 1.63 2.86
C ARG A 82 5.40 2.70 3.33
N HIS A 83 5.79 3.98 3.25
CA HIS A 83 4.92 5.09 3.60
C HIS A 83 3.74 5.22 2.63
N GLU A 84 4.00 5.08 1.33
CA GLU A 84 2.99 5.12 0.28
C GLU A 84 1.98 3.96 0.39
N ILE A 85 2.47 2.73 0.60
CA ILE A 85 1.62 1.54 0.80
C ILE A 85 0.70 1.75 2.02
N ALA A 86 1.26 2.21 3.15
CA ALA A 86 0.46 2.46 4.35
C ALA A 86 -0.62 3.54 4.12
N GLY A 87 -0.33 4.57 3.32
CA GLY A 87 -1.31 5.57 2.91
C GLY A 87 -2.43 4.96 2.06
N ARG A 88 -2.07 4.15 1.07
CA ARG A 88 -3.01 3.51 0.15
C ARG A 88 -3.95 2.54 0.87
N GLU A 89 -3.44 1.73 1.78
CA GLU A 89 -4.27 0.81 2.57
C GLU A 89 -5.32 1.55 3.41
N ARG A 90 -4.98 2.72 3.99
CA ARG A 90 -5.96 3.52 4.76
C ARG A 90 -7.07 4.03 3.86
N ALA A 91 -6.71 4.56 2.69
CA ALA A 91 -7.67 5.05 1.71
C ALA A 91 -8.59 3.93 1.18
N GLU A 92 -8.06 2.72 0.96
CA GLU A 92 -8.86 1.57 0.55
C GLU A 92 -9.85 1.15 1.63
N ARG A 93 -9.45 1.15 2.91
CA ARG A 93 -10.35 0.86 4.04
C ARG A 93 -11.46 1.89 4.17
N GLU A 94 -11.13 3.17 4.05
CA GLU A 94 -12.11 4.26 4.09
C GLU A 94 -13.13 4.14 2.95
N ARG A 95 -12.65 3.88 1.72
CA ARG A 95 -13.52 3.65 0.56
C ARG A 95 -14.42 2.43 0.75
N ALA A 96 -13.89 1.33 1.31
CA ALA A 96 -14.69 0.14 1.59
C ALA A 96 -15.81 0.44 2.61
N GLY A 97 -15.52 1.23 3.64
CA GLY A 97 -16.51 1.68 4.63
C GLY A 97 -17.63 2.52 3.98
N LEU A 98 -17.26 3.52 3.19
CA LEU A 98 -18.22 4.37 2.48
C LEU A 98 -19.07 3.58 1.47
N GLN A 99 -18.49 2.60 0.76
CA GLN A 99 -19.24 1.75 -0.15
C GLN A 99 -20.24 0.85 0.59
N ALA A 100 -19.90 0.35 1.77
CA ALA A 100 -20.81 -0.43 2.59
C ALA A 100 -21.99 0.42 3.07
N GLU A 101 -21.73 1.67 3.48
CA GLU A 101 -22.77 2.62 3.88
C GLU A 101 -23.68 3.01 2.70
N LEU A 102 -23.08 3.29 1.53
CA LEU A 102 -23.84 3.60 0.32
C LEU A 102 -24.75 2.43 -0.09
N ARG A 103 -24.22 1.20 -0.11
CA ARG A 103 -25.03 0.00 -0.41
C ARG A 103 -26.19 -0.17 0.56
N ARG A 104 -25.98 0.12 1.84
CA ARG A 104 -27.05 0.07 2.84
C ARG A 104 -28.12 1.13 2.55
N SER A 105 -27.70 2.36 2.22
CA SER A 105 -28.61 3.44 1.85
C SER A 105 -29.42 3.10 0.59
N GLU A 106 -28.77 2.59 -0.46
CA GLU A 106 -29.43 2.14 -1.70
C GLU A 106 -30.45 1.03 -1.43
N THR A 107 -30.08 0.07 -0.56
CA THR A 107 -30.99 -1.02 -0.17
C THR A 107 -32.22 -0.48 0.57
N MET A 108 -32.04 0.44 1.52
CA MET A 108 -33.16 1.07 2.24
C MET A 108 -34.06 1.86 1.29
N ALA A 109 -33.48 2.64 0.37
CA ALA A 109 -34.25 3.38 -0.63
C ALA A 109 -35.07 2.45 -1.54
N ALA A 110 -34.48 1.35 -1.99
CA ALA A 110 -35.19 0.33 -2.78
C ALA A 110 -36.32 -0.34 -1.97
N MET A 111 -36.08 -0.62 -0.69
CA MET A 111 -37.11 -1.14 0.22
C MET A 111 -38.27 -0.16 0.38
N GLY A 112 -38.01 1.14 0.54
CA GLY A 112 -39.08 2.15 0.62
C GLY A 112 -40.00 2.18 -0.60
N VAL A 113 -39.42 2.07 -1.81
CA VAL A 113 -40.21 1.98 -3.06
C VAL A 113 -41.07 0.72 -3.12
N LEU A 114 -40.52 -0.43 -2.71
CA LEU A 114 -41.25 -1.69 -2.69
C LEU A 114 -42.34 -1.71 -1.61
N VAL A 115 -42.04 -1.20 -0.41
CA VAL A 115 -43.00 -1.09 0.70
C VAL A 115 -44.16 -0.20 0.30
N PHE A 116 -43.90 0.91 -0.40
CA PHE A 116 -44.97 1.77 -0.92
C PHE A 116 -45.89 1.06 -1.92
N GLY A 117 -45.31 0.33 -2.88
CA GLY A 117 -46.08 -0.47 -3.84
C GLY A 117 -46.93 -1.55 -3.17
N VAL A 118 -46.33 -2.34 -2.27
CA VAL A 118 -47.01 -3.41 -1.54
C VAL A 118 -48.12 -2.84 -0.64
N ALA A 119 -47.87 -1.72 0.04
CA ALA A 119 -48.89 -1.07 0.85
C ALA A 119 -50.09 -0.62 0.05
N HIS A 120 -49.87 -0.05 -1.14
CA HIS A 120 -50.96 0.33 -2.02
C HIS A 120 -51.75 -0.90 -2.52
N GLU A 121 -51.06 -1.96 -2.92
CA GLU A 121 -51.70 -3.19 -3.42
C GLU A 121 -52.46 -3.97 -2.35
N VAL A 122 -52.00 -3.98 -1.09
CA VAL A 122 -52.69 -4.65 0.04
C VAL A 122 -53.86 -3.81 0.56
N ARG A 123 -53.78 -2.48 0.48
CA ARG A 123 -54.88 -1.59 0.88
C ARG A 123 -56.13 -1.81 0.02
N ASN A 124 -55.95 -2.11 -1.26
CA ASN A 124 -57.04 -2.36 -2.21
C ASN A 124 -57.95 -3.55 -1.82
N PRO A 125 -57.45 -4.78 -1.58
CA PRO A 125 -58.27 -5.89 -1.13
C PRO A 125 -58.81 -5.69 0.29
N LEU A 126 -58.08 -5.01 1.20
CA LEU A 126 -58.61 -4.70 2.53
C LEU A 126 -59.84 -3.78 2.46
N PHE A 127 -59.82 -2.76 1.60
CA PHE A 127 -60.99 -1.93 1.33
C PHE A 127 -62.13 -2.74 0.71
N GLY A 128 -61.84 -3.65 -0.22
CA GLY A 128 -62.83 -4.57 -0.78
C GLY A 128 -63.51 -5.42 0.30
N ILE A 129 -62.71 -6.05 1.16
CA ILE A 129 -63.20 -6.86 2.29
C ILE A 129 -64.03 -6.00 3.24
N SER A 130 -63.53 -4.83 3.65
CA SER A 130 -64.29 -3.93 4.54
C SER A 130 -65.64 -3.55 3.92
N SER A 131 -65.65 -3.17 2.64
CA SER A 131 -66.88 -2.78 1.94
C SER A 131 -67.88 -3.93 1.85
N THR A 132 -67.40 -5.17 1.66
CA THR A 132 -68.27 -6.35 1.68
C THR A 132 -68.82 -6.64 3.08
N LEU A 133 -68.01 -6.46 4.13
CA LEU A 133 -68.44 -6.61 5.52
C LEU A 133 -69.48 -5.54 5.88
N ASP A 134 -69.26 -4.27 5.51
CA ASP A 134 -70.20 -3.16 5.70
C ASP A 134 -71.57 -3.46 5.03
N ALA A 135 -71.54 -3.99 3.81
CA ALA A 135 -72.75 -4.37 3.07
C ALA A 135 -73.47 -5.58 3.68
N MET A 136 -72.73 -6.53 4.29
CA MET A 136 -73.31 -7.66 5.01
C MET A 136 -73.95 -7.21 6.32
N ASP A 137 -73.28 -6.34 7.08
CA ASP A 137 -73.79 -5.80 8.35
C ASP A 137 -75.10 -5.02 8.14
N ALA A 138 -75.16 -4.19 7.09
CA ALA A 138 -76.36 -3.43 6.73
C ALA A 138 -77.59 -4.30 6.36
N ARG A 139 -77.39 -5.58 6.00
CA ARG A 139 -78.47 -6.52 5.61
C ARG A 139 -78.88 -7.46 6.75
N LEU A 140 -78.09 -7.58 7.81
CA LEU A 140 -78.35 -8.47 8.95
C LEU A 140 -79.20 -7.74 10.01
N LYS A 141 -80.13 -8.46 10.66
CA LYS A 141 -80.92 -7.89 11.77
C LYS A 141 -80.03 -7.68 13.00
N LYS A 142 -80.13 -6.50 13.63
CA LYS A 142 -79.43 -6.18 14.89
C LYS A 142 -79.76 -7.18 15.99
N GLY A 143 -78.72 -7.76 16.61
CA GLY A 143 -78.83 -8.58 17.82
C GLY A 143 -78.68 -10.10 17.66
N GLY A 144 -78.35 -10.61 16.46
CA GLY A 144 -77.99 -12.02 16.26
C GLY A 144 -76.50 -12.30 16.53
N ASP A 145 -76.15 -13.55 16.86
CA ASP A 145 -74.75 -14.00 17.10
C ASP A 145 -73.76 -13.61 15.97
N HIS A 146 -74.26 -13.35 14.76
CA HIS A 146 -73.50 -12.96 13.58
C HIS A 146 -72.85 -11.57 13.71
N HIS A 147 -73.44 -10.64 14.48
CA HIS A 147 -72.85 -9.31 14.72
C HIS A 147 -71.50 -9.40 15.43
N ARG A 148 -71.36 -10.31 16.41
CA ARG A 148 -70.09 -10.51 17.13
C ARG A 148 -68.97 -10.94 16.18
N TYR A 149 -69.29 -11.74 15.17
CA TYR A 149 -68.31 -12.16 14.16
C TYR A 149 -67.97 -11.02 13.18
N MET A 150 -68.95 -10.18 12.80
CA MET A 150 -68.70 -8.99 11.96
C MET A 150 -67.82 -7.96 12.68
N ASP A 151 -68.06 -7.70 13.97
CA ASP A 151 -67.24 -6.79 14.78
C ASP A 151 -65.77 -7.25 14.84
N VAL A 152 -65.54 -8.56 15.01
CA VAL A 152 -64.19 -9.13 15.02
C VAL A 152 -63.53 -8.99 13.65
N LEU A 153 -64.23 -9.31 12.56
CA LEU A 153 -63.69 -9.23 11.20
C LEU A 153 -63.35 -7.78 10.80
N HIS A 154 -64.21 -6.81 11.11
CA HIS A 154 -63.91 -5.39 10.92
C HIS A 154 -62.70 -4.95 11.75
N GLY A 155 -62.63 -5.41 13.01
CA GLY A 155 -61.49 -5.16 13.87
C GLY A 155 -60.16 -5.62 13.25
N GLU A 156 -60.13 -6.81 12.64
CA GLU A 156 -58.93 -7.35 12.00
C GLU A 156 -58.57 -6.66 10.69
N VAL A 157 -59.54 -6.31 9.84
CA VAL A 157 -59.27 -5.52 8.61
C VAL A 157 -58.72 -4.13 8.94
N ASN A 158 -59.25 -3.50 10.00
CA ASN A 158 -58.73 -2.22 10.50
C ASN A 158 -57.33 -2.36 11.09
N ARG A 159 -57.05 -3.44 11.81
CA ARG A 159 -55.71 -3.74 12.34
C ARG A 159 -54.69 -3.91 11.22
N LEU A 160 -55.03 -4.69 10.19
CA LEU A 160 -54.17 -4.91 9.02
C LEU A 160 -53.94 -3.60 8.25
N SER A 161 -54.97 -2.77 8.09
CA SER A 161 -54.84 -1.46 7.43
C SER A 161 -53.91 -0.52 8.20
N LYS A 162 -53.99 -0.53 9.53
CA LYS A 162 -53.09 0.25 10.39
C LYS A 162 -51.65 -0.24 10.31
N LEU A 163 -51.42 -1.56 10.36
CA LEU A 163 -50.09 -2.16 10.22
C LEU A 163 -49.43 -1.82 8.87
N MET A 164 -50.20 -1.79 7.77
CA MET A 164 -49.69 -1.35 6.47
C MET A 164 -49.33 0.14 6.44
N GLY A 165 -50.07 0.97 7.18
CA GLY A 165 -49.74 2.38 7.38
C GLY A 165 -48.45 2.57 8.18
N ASP A 166 -48.33 1.86 9.30
CA ASP A 166 -47.13 1.91 10.14
C ASP A 166 -45.89 1.41 9.34
N LEU A 167 -46.03 0.39 8.49
CA LEU A 167 -44.94 -0.11 7.64
C LEU A 167 -44.42 0.93 6.63
N LEU A 168 -45.29 1.81 6.12
CA LEU A 168 -44.91 2.93 5.24
C LEU A 168 -44.12 4.01 5.99
N ASP A 169 -44.45 4.25 7.25
CA ASP A 169 -43.80 5.29 8.07
C ASP A 169 -42.37 4.90 8.52
N TYR A 170 -42.02 3.61 8.45
CA TYR A 170 -40.67 3.09 8.74
C TYR A 170 -39.79 2.88 7.49
N GLY A 171 -40.36 3.02 6.29
CA GLY A 171 -39.70 2.77 4.99
C GLY A 171 -38.98 3.99 4.42
#